data_AF-A0A0Q6M0D8-F1
#
_entry.id   AF-A0A0Q6M0D8-F1
#
_cell.length_a   1.000
_cell.length_b   1.000
_cell.length_c   1.000
_cell.angle_alpha   90.00
_cell.angle_beta   90.00
_cell.angle_gamma   90.00
#
_symmetry.space_group_name_H-M   'P 1'
#
loop_
_entity.id
_entity.type
_entity.pdbx_description
1 polymer ?
#
loop_
_entity_poly.entity_id
_entity_poly.type
_entity_poly.pdbx_seq_one_letter_code
_entity_poly.pdbx_strand_id
1 'polypeptide(L)' 'MRGGDAVTASTVRARIPPTVDASDSDHFVELVLGEFKSLHAGNAVRFGLRPLEFAAWQERNQGHA' A
#
# COMPACT_ATOMS: atom_id res chain seq x y z
N MET A 1 0.16 -4.84 -0.89
CA MET A 1 1.42 -4.84 -1.68
C MET A 1 1.18 -5.32 -3.12
N ARG A 2 2.00 -4.91 -4.11
CA ARG A 2 1.90 -5.40 -5.51
C ARG A 2 1.96 -6.93 -5.66
N GLY A 3 2.65 -7.63 -4.76
CA GLY A 3 2.72 -9.09 -4.73
C GLY A 3 1.49 -9.82 -4.14
N GLY A 4 0.52 -9.08 -3.60
CA GLY A 4 -0.63 -9.63 -2.87
C GLY A 4 -0.39 -9.85 -1.38
N ASP A 5 0.74 -9.40 -0.83
CA ASP A 5 0.94 -9.38 0.62
C ASP A 5 -0.02 -8.39 1.29
N ALA A 6 -0.54 -8.80 2.45
CA ALA A 6 -1.45 -8.02 3.28
C ALA A 6 -0.82 -6.67 3.64
N VAL A 7 -1.61 -5.61 3.56
CA VAL A 7 -1.14 -4.26 3.90
C VAL A 7 -1.14 -4.10 5.42
N THR A 8 -0.10 -4.62 6.08
CA THR A 8 0.12 -4.52 7.53
C THR A 8 1.29 -3.61 7.85
N ALA A 9 1.36 -3.09 9.08
CA ALA A 9 2.49 -2.27 9.55
C ALA A 9 3.84 -3.00 9.38
N SER A 10 3.89 -4.30 9.70
CA SER A 10 5.09 -5.12 9.53
C SER A 10 5.53 -5.22 8.08
N THR A 11 4.58 -5.47 7.17
CA THR A 11 4.82 -5.54 5.73
C THR A 11 5.31 -4.21 5.17
N VAL A 12 4.74 -3.08 5.63
CA VAL A 12 5.18 -1.73 5.22
C VAL A 12 6.58 -1.44 5.77
N ARG A 13 6.84 -1.74 7.05
CA ARG A 13 8.13 -1.50 7.69
C ARG A 13 9.28 -2.25 7.00
N ALA A 14 9.04 -3.47 6.54
CA ALA A 14 10.01 -4.26 5.78
C ALA A 14 10.37 -3.68 4.40
N ARG A 15 9.63 -2.67 3.92
CA ARG A 15 9.84 -2.02 2.60
C ARG A 15 10.14 -0.53 2.71
N ILE A 16 10.39 -0.01 3.92
CA ILE A 16 10.85 1.36 4.12
C ILE A 16 12.20 1.50 3.40
N PRO A 17 12.34 2.47 2.48
CA PRO A 17 13.62 2.74 1.84
C PRO A 17 14.65 3.19 2.88
N PRO A 18 15.94 2.86 2.70
CA PRO A 18 17.00 3.31 3.60
C PRO A 18 17.22 4.84 3.61
N THR A 19 16.56 5.56 2.68
CA THR A 19 16.55 7.02 2.63
C THR A 19 15.59 7.67 3.61
N VAL A 20 14.69 6.90 4.24
CA VAL A 20 13.80 7.39 5.30
C VAL A 20 14.55 7.31 6.63
N ASP A 21 14.57 8.41 7.38
CA ASP A 21 15.22 8.44 8.67
C ASP A 21 14.54 7.48 9.67
N ALA A 22 15.32 6.96 10.61
CA ALA A 22 14.79 6.06 11.64
C ALA A 22 13.72 6.76 12.50
N SER A 23 13.87 8.06 12.75
CA SER A 23 12.90 8.88 13.48
C SER A 23 11.60 9.10 12.71
N ASP A 24 11.64 9.05 11.38
CA ASP A 24 10.46 9.22 10.51
C ASP A 24 9.78 7.89 10.15
N SER A 25 10.40 6.77 10.49
CA SER A 25 9.96 5.44 10.04
C SER A 25 8.55 5.07 10.53
N ASP A 26 8.16 5.49 11.74
CA ASP A 26 6.83 5.19 12.28
C ASP A 26 5.75 6.02 11.58
N HIS A 27 5.97 7.34 11.47
CA HIS A 27 5.10 8.25 10.73
C HIS A 27 4.96 7.86 9.26
N PHE A 28 6.05 7.40 8.63
CA PHE A 28 6.02 6.87 7.27
C PHE A 28 5.10 5.64 7.15
N VAL A 29 5.14 4.72 8.11
CA VAL A 29 4.24 3.56 8.14
C VAL A 29 2.79 4.01 8.25
N GLU A 30 2.49 4.94 9.15
CA GLU A 30 1.14 5.48 9.31
C GLU A 30 0.62 6.13 8.02
N LEU A 31 1.45 6.95 7.37
CA LEU A 31 1.11 7.62 6.12
C LEU A 31 0.80 6.59 5.03
N VAL A 32 1.65 5.58 4.85
CA VAL A 32 1.43 4.52 3.85
C VAL A 32 0.14 3.75 4.14
N LEU A 33 -0.12 3.37 5.40
CA LEU A 33 -1.36 2.68 5.77
C LEU A 33 -2.60 3.55 5.53
N GLY A 34 -2.50 4.86 5.79
CA GLY A 34 -3.54 5.84 5.48
C GLY A 34 -3.84 5.93 3.98
N GLU A 35 -2.80 6.04 3.16
CA GLU A 35 -2.94 6.09 1.69
C GLU A 35 -3.54 4.79 1.12
N PHE A 36 -3.22 3.63 1.70
CA PHE A 36 -3.84 2.37 1.29
C PHE A 36 -5.33 2.30 1.65
N LYS A 37 -5.76 2.90 2.76
CA LYS A 37 -7.20 2.96 3.13
C LYS A 37 -7.98 3.85 2.18
N SER A 38 -7.37 4.91 1.66
CA SER A 38 -7.99 5.81 0.68
C SER A 38 -7.83 5.32 -0.76
N LEU A 39 -7.16 4.20 -1.01
CA LEU A 39 -6.86 3.70 -2.35
C LEU A 39 -8.13 3.23 -3.08
N HIS A 40 -8.40 3.83 -4.24
CA HIS A 40 -9.51 3.51 -5.13
C HIS A 40 -9.09 3.68 -6.60
N ALA A 41 -9.88 3.16 -7.54
CA ALA A 41 -9.52 3.16 -8.96
C ALA A 41 -9.13 4.55 -9.50
N GLY A 42 -9.82 5.61 -9.04
CA GLY A 42 -9.52 7.00 -9.40
C GLY A 42 -8.17 7.56 -8.91
N ASN A 43 -7.61 7.07 -7.79
CA ASN A 43 -6.32 7.54 -7.28
C ASN A 43 -5.17 6.53 -7.49
N ALA A 44 -5.47 5.27 -7.79
CA ALA A 44 -4.50 4.22 -8.06
C ALA A 44 -3.52 4.58 -9.20
N VAL A 45 -3.98 5.36 -10.18
CA VAL A 45 -3.18 5.88 -11.29
C VAL A 45 -2.02 6.76 -10.80
N ARG A 46 -2.20 7.52 -9.70
CA ARG A 46 -1.13 8.36 -9.11
C ARG A 46 0.04 7.54 -8.58
N PHE A 47 -0.20 6.26 -8.30
CA PHE A 47 0.81 5.30 -7.84
C PHE A 47 1.32 4.39 -8.97
N GLY A 48 0.98 4.72 -10.22
CA GLY A 48 1.37 3.96 -11.41
C GLY A 48 0.65 2.62 -11.57
N LEU A 49 -0.47 2.42 -10.89
CA LEU A 49 -1.30 1.21 -11.05
C LEU A 49 -2.32 1.43 -12.16
N ARG A 50 -2.34 0.56 -13.18
CA ARG A 50 -3.40 0.59 -14.18
C ARG A 50 -4.73 0.13 -13.57
N PRO A 51 -5.88 0.60 -14.06
CA PRO A 51 -7.19 0.25 -13.51
C PRO A 51 -7.43 -1.27 -13.38
N LEU A 52 -7.02 -2.05 -14.39
CA LEU A 52 -7.16 -3.51 -14.35
C LEU A 52 -6.21 -4.17 -13.34
N GLU A 53 -4.99 -3.66 -13.20
CA GLU A 53 -4.05 -4.15 -12.18
C GLU A 53 -4.57 -3.86 -10.77
N PHE A 54 -5.21 -2.70 -10.59
CA PHE A 54 -5.86 -2.35 -9.32
C PHE A 54 -7.08 -3.23 -9.04
N ALA A 55 -7.93 -3.49 -10.03
CA ALA A 55 -9.10 -4.37 -9.87
C ALA A 55 -8.68 -5.78 -9.44
N ALA A 56 -7.72 -6.38 -10.14
CA ALA A 56 -7.19 -7.70 -9.79
C ALA A 56 -6.52 -7.72 -8.40
N TRP A 57 -5.86 -6.63 -8.00
CA TRP A 57 -5.33 -6.49 -6.65
C TRP A 57 -6.45 -6.41 -5.60
N GLN A 58 -7.52 -5.67 -5.87
CA GLN A 58 -8.67 -5.52 -4.98
C GLN A 58 -9.38 -6.86 -4.78
N GLU A 59 -9.62 -7.64 -5.84
CA GLU A 59 -10.20 -8.98 -5.73
C GLU A 59 -9.39 -9.89 -4.80
N ARG A 60 -8.05 -9.84 -4.90
CA ARG A 60 -7.14 -10.64 -4.06
C ARG A 60 -7.06 -10.17 -2.60
N ASN A 61 -7.38 -8.91 -2.31
CA ASN A 61 -7.21 -8.31 -0.97
C ASN A 61 -8.54 -7.96 -0.28
N GLN A 62 -9.65 -7.91 -1.01
CA GLN A 62 -11.00 -7.62 -0.50
C GLN A 62 -11.98 -8.78 -0.75
N GLY A 63 -11.59 -9.82 -1.49
CA GLY A 63 -12.40 -11.00 -1.78
C GLY A 63 -12.47 -12.05 -0.66
N HIS A 64 -12.30 -11.67 0.61
CA HIS A 64 -12.58 -12.50 1.78
C HIS A 64 -13.24 -11.63 2.85
N ALA A 65 -14.54 -11.40 2.69
CA ALA A 65 -15.46 -11.05 3.76
C ALA A 65 -16.30 -12.29 4.09
#